data_AF-A0A6L3EKG5-F1
#
_entry.id   AF-A0A6L3EKG5-F1
#
_cell.length_a   1.000
_cell.length_b   1.000
_cell.length_c   1.000
_cell.angle_alpha   90.00
_cell.angle_beta   90.00
_cell.angle_gamma   90.00
#
_symmetry.space_group_name_H-M   'P 1'
#
loop_
_entity.id
_entity.type
_entity.pdbx_description
1 polymer ?
#
loop_
_entity_poly.entity_id
_entity_poly.type
_entity_poly.pdbx_seq_one_letter_code
_entity_poly.pdbx_strand_id
1 'polypeptide(L)'
;MATADDAAALARRHYALDCVAEPLDGEHDLNFRLTGDGRRYVLKFHRDAGDSRPLDLQDRILDRLATDAPALAAPGLIRTGDGRPRV
;
A
#
# COMPACT_ATOMS: atom_id res chain seq x y z
N MET A 1 -12.52 -11.79 -5.95
CA MET A 1 -12.14 -10.92 -4.81
C MET A 1 -10.72 -11.32 -4.42
N ALA A 2 -9.80 -10.38 -4.20
CA ALA A 2 -8.43 -10.73 -3.83
C ALA A 2 -8.42 -11.43 -2.45
N THR A 3 -7.61 -12.48 -2.33
CA THR A 3 -7.41 -13.24 -1.10
C THR A 3 -6.12 -12.81 -0.39
N ALA A 4 -5.89 -13.33 0.82
CA ALA A 4 -4.61 -13.13 1.51
C ALA A 4 -3.43 -13.69 0.70
N ASP A 5 -3.58 -14.85 0.06
CA ASP A 5 -2.54 -15.43 -0.78
C ASP A 5 -2.26 -14.57 -2.01
N ASP A 6 -3.30 -13.99 -2.63
CA ASP A 6 -3.13 -13.03 -3.73
C ASP A 6 -2.37 -11.78 -3.27
N ALA A 7 -2.70 -11.25 -2.09
CA ALA A 7 -2.05 -10.08 -1.50
C ALA A 7 -0.55 -10.35 -1.23
N ALA A 8 -0.20 -11.49 -0.64
CA ALA A 8 1.19 -11.89 -0.41
C ALA A 8 1.95 -12.10 -1.73
N ALA A 9 1.32 -12.73 -2.73
CA ALA A 9 1.92 -12.95 -4.04
C ALA A 9 2.22 -11.63 -4.77
N LEU A 10 1.30 -10.66 -4.72
CA LEU A 10 1.49 -9.33 -5.30
C LEU A 10 2.54 -8.50 -4.56
N ALA A 11 2.58 -8.58 -3.23
CA ALA A 11 3.61 -7.93 -2.41
C ALA A 11 5.01 -8.43 -2.80
N ARG A 12 5.20 -9.74 -2.92
CA ARG A 12 6.46 -10.33 -3.37
C ARG A 12 6.82 -9.90 -4.79
N ARG A 13 5.85 -9.94 -5.71
CA ARG A 13 6.08 -9.64 -7.14
C ARG A 13 6.45 -8.18 -7.40
N HIS A 14 5.76 -7.24 -6.77
CA HIS A 14 5.85 -5.82 -7.13
C HIS A 14 6.68 -4.99 -6.16
N TYR A 15 6.82 -5.45 -4.91
CA TYR A 15 7.50 -4.73 -3.84
C TYR A 15 8.69 -5.51 -3.25
N ALA A 16 8.97 -6.72 -3.75
CA ALA A 16 10.02 -7.62 -3.26
C ALA A 16 9.91 -7.90 -1.74
N LEU A 17 8.69 -7.93 -1.21
CA LEU A 17 8.40 -8.21 0.20
C LEU A 17 8.03 -9.69 0.36
N ASP A 18 8.76 -10.43 1.19
CA ASP A 18 8.37 -11.78 1.60
C ASP A 18 7.57 -11.70 2.91
N CYS A 19 6.26 -11.90 2.82
CA CYS A 19 5.34 -11.61 3.92
C CYS A 19 4.10 -12.51 3.91
N VAL A 20 3.51 -12.67 5.10
CA VAL A 20 2.16 -13.22 5.26
C VAL A 20 1.15 -12.07 5.26
N ALA A 21 0.02 -12.28 4.59
CA ALA A 21 -1.06 -11.31 4.52
C ALA A 21 -2.27 -11.76 5.36
N GLU A 22 -2.94 -10.79 5.98
CA GLU A 22 -4.21 -11.00 6.69
C GLU A 22 -5.19 -9.89 6.30
N PRO A 23 -6.47 -10.20 6.04
CA PRO A 23 -7.45 -9.18 5.70
C PRO A 23 -7.67 -8.22 6.87
N LEU A 24 -7.88 -6.95 6.54
CA LEU A 24 -8.32 -5.91 7.45
C LEU A 24 -9.69 -5.39 6.98
N ASP A 25 -10.49 -4.93 7.93
CA ASP A 25 -11.73 -4.23 7.62
C ASP A 25 -11.43 -2.98 6.76
N GLY A 26 -12.29 -2.73 5.78
CA GLY A 26 -12.19 -1.59 4.88
C GLY A 26 -13.57 -1.13 4.45
N GLU A 27 -13.76 0.19 4.36
CA GLU A 27 -15.04 0.77 3.93
C GLU A 27 -15.19 0.69 2.41
N HIS A 28 -14.19 1.18 1.67
CA HIS A 28 -14.21 1.28 0.21
C HIS A 28 -13.28 0.28 -0.49
N ASP A 29 -12.13 0.03 0.13
CA ASP A 29 -11.02 -0.75 -0.42
C ASP A 29 -10.81 -2.05 0.34
N LEU A 30 -10.22 -3.04 -0.33
CA LEU A 30 -9.71 -4.22 0.37
C LEU A 30 -8.34 -3.87 0.95
N ASN A 31 -8.20 -4.02 2.26
CA ASN A 31 -6.96 -3.76 2.98
C ASN A 31 -6.38 -5.09 3.49
N PHE A 32 -5.07 -5.26 3.39
CA PHE A 32 -4.38 -6.41 3.94
C PHE A 32 -3.21 -5.95 4.81
N ARG A 33 -3.13 -6.47 6.03
CA ARG A 33 -1.92 -6.36 6.86
C ARG A 33 -0.89 -7.34 6.31
N LEU A 34 0.28 -6.84 5.94
CA LEU A 34 1.43 -7.66 5.59
C LEU A 34 2.39 -7.71 6.79
N THR A 35 2.87 -8.89 7.14
CA THR A 35 3.90 -9.09 8.17
C THR A 35 5.05 -9.91 7.58
N GLY A 36 6.25 -9.33 7.58
CA GLY A 36 7.46 -9.91 6.99
C GLY A 36 8.68 -9.04 7.27
N ASP A 37 9.88 -9.63 7.24
CA ASP A 37 11.16 -8.94 7.44
C ASP A 37 11.23 -8.05 8.71
N GLY A 38 10.58 -8.51 9.80
CA GLY A 38 10.51 -7.78 11.07
C GLY A 38 9.68 -6.49 11.02
N ARG A 39 8.93 -6.25 9.93
CA ARG A 39 8.13 -5.04 9.72
C ARG A 39 6.69 -5.39 9.38
N ARG A 40 5.83 -4.37 9.42
CA ARG A 40 4.42 -4.47 9.06
C ARG A 40 4.10 -3.42 8.00
N TYR A 41 3.28 -3.81 7.04
CA TYR A 41 2.81 -2.95 5.96
C TYR A 41 1.30 -3.09 5.79
N VAL A 42 0.70 -2.15 5.05
CA VAL A 42 -0.68 -2.25 4.60
C VAL A 42 -0.68 -2.24 3.07
N LEU A 43 -1.21 -3.30 2.47
CA LEU A 43 -1.48 -3.35 1.03
C LEU A 43 -2.94 -3.02 0.79
N LYS A 44 -3.21 -2.09 -0.13
CA LYS A 44 -4.56 -1.64 -0.47
C LYS A 44 -4.89 -1.97 -1.92
N PHE A 45 -6.05 -2.58 -2.13
CA PHE A 45 -6.65 -2.75 -3.44
C PHE A 45 -7.77 -1.73 -3.56
N HIS A 46 -7.47 -0.65 -4.27
CA HIS A 46 -8.48 0.35 -4.54
C HIS A 46 -9.48 -0.18 -5.54
N ARG A 47 -10.77 0.06 -5.28
CA ARG A 47 -11.81 -0.22 -6.27
C ARG A 47 -11.54 0.67 -7.49
N ASP A 48 -11.48 0.05 -8.67
CA ASP A 48 -11.37 0.82 -9.91
C ASP A 48 -12.62 1.68 -10.08
N ALA A 49 -12.42 2.99 -9.97
CA ALA A 49 -13.46 4.01 -10.14
C ALA A 49 -13.33 4.75 -11.48
N GLY A 50 -12.41 4.34 -12.36
CA GLY A 50 -12.16 4.99 -13.65
C GLY A 50 -11.44 6.35 -13.57
N ASP A 51 -11.04 6.80 -12.38
CA ASP A 51 -10.32 8.05 -12.16
C ASP A 51 -9.16 7.87 -11.17
N SER A 52 -7.92 8.10 -11.64
CA SER A 52 -6.72 7.98 -10.81
C SER A 52 -6.39 9.24 -10.02
N ARG A 53 -6.99 10.39 -10.35
CA ARG A 53 -6.62 11.70 -9.78
C ARG A 53 -6.71 11.75 -8.24
N PRO A 54 -7.73 11.14 -7.59
CA PRO A 54 -7.77 11.09 -6.13
C PRO A 54 -6.59 10.33 -5.52
N LEU A 55 -6.17 9.22 -6.14
CA LEU A 55 -5.01 8.43 -5.70
C LEU A 55 -3.70 9.19 -5.94
N ASP A 56 -3.59 9.88 -7.08
CA ASP A 56 -2.43 10.73 -7.37
C ASP A 56 -2.28 11.88 -6.36
N LEU A 57 -3.40 12.48 -5.94
CA LEU A 57 -3.40 13.47 -4.87
C LEU A 57 -2.96 12.86 -3.54
N GLN A 58 -3.54 11.71 -3.16
CA GLN A 58 -3.19 11.02 -1.93
C GLN A 58 -1.69 10.69 -1.87
N ASP A 59 -1.13 10.12 -2.95
CA ASP A 59 0.27 9.76 -3.02
C ASP A 59 1.19 10.97 -2.82
N ARG A 60 0.90 12.08 -3.51
CA ARG A 60 1.66 13.33 -3.38
C ARG A 60 1.57 13.94 -1.98
N ILE A 61 0.42 13.84 -1.33
CA ILE A 61 0.26 14.31 0.05
C ILE A 61 1.12 13.48 0.99
N LEU A 62 1.09 12.15 0.89
CA LEU A 62 1.90 11.28 1.75
C LEU A 62 3.41 11.53 1.57
N ASP A 63 3.87 11.70 0.32
CA ASP A 63 5.26 12.06 0.03
C ASP A 63 5.68 13.40 0.64
N ARG A 64 4.79 14.39 0.54
CA ARG A 64 4.99 15.72 1.12
C ARG A 64 5.03 15.66 2.64
N LEU A 65 4.13 14.92 3.27
CA LEU A 65 4.08 14.76 4.72
C LEU A 65 5.32 14.04 5.27
N ALA A 66 5.82 13.02 4.57
CA ALA A 66 7.03 12.30 4.96
C ALA A 66 8.28 13.22 4.99
N THR A 67 8.30 14.25 4.14
CA THR A 67 9.44 15.19 4.03
C THR A 67 9.25 16.42 4.91
N ASP A 68 8.08 17.04 4.87
CA ASP A 68 7.85 18.38 5.41
C ASP A 68 7.21 18.35 6.81
N ALA A 69 6.58 17.24 7.20
CA ALA A 69 5.87 17.13 8.48
C ALA A 69 6.00 15.73 9.13
N PRO A 70 7.23 15.20 9.33
CA PRO A 70 7.43 13.85 9.87
C PRO A 70 6.84 13.66 11.28
N ALA A 71 6.68 14.74 12.05
CA ALA A 71 6.06 14.72 13.38
C ALA A 71 4.58 14.28 13.37
N LEU A 72 3.90 14.34 12.22
CA LEU A 72 2.51 13.87 12.09
C LEU A 72 2.39 12.34 12.04
N ALA A 73 3.51 11.62 11.94
CA ALA A 73 3.55 10.15 11.91
C ALA A 73 2.59 9.52 10.89
N ALA A 74 2.39 10.18 9.74
CA ALA A 74 1.59 9.66 8.64
C ALA A 74 2.26 8.40 8.03
N PRO A 75 1.49 7.48 7.42
CA PRO A 75 2.05 6.34 6.70
C PRO A 75 2.95 6.79 5.55
N GLY A 76 4.14 6.18 5.43
CA GLY A 76 5.01 6.37 4.28
C GLY A 76 4.66 5.43 3.12
N LEU A 77 4.77 5.91 1.88
CA LEU A 77 4.61 5.08 0.69
C LEU A 77 5.79 4.13 0.52
N ILE A 78 5.50 2.85 0.25
CA ILE A 78 6.50 1.89 -0.22
C ILE A 78 6.43 1.87 -1.75
N ARG A 79 7.55 2.18 -2.41
CA ARG A 79 7.63 2.15 -3.87
C ARG A 79 7.70 0.72 -4.38
N THR A 80 7.12 0.49 -5.56
CA THR A 80 7.33 -0.73 -6.33
C THR A 80 8.80 -0.87 -6.74
N GLY A 81 9.21 -2.05 -7.21
CA GLY A 81 10.58 -2.31 -7.67
C GLY A 81 11.03 -1.43 -8.84
N ASP A 82 10.09 -0.85 -9.60
CA ASP A 82 10.36 0.13 -10.67
C ASP A 82 10.18 1.60 -10.23
N GLY A 83 10.01 1.86 -8.93
CA GLY A 83 9.98 3.20 -8.34
C GLY A 83 8.62 3.91 -8.38
N ARG A 84 7.57 3.26 -8.88
CA ARG A 84 6.21 3.83 -8.88
C ARG A 84 5.57 3.77 -7.48
N PRO A 85 4.60 4.66 -7.17
CA PRO A 85 3.84 4.58 -5.91
C PRO A 85 2.92 3.36 -5.82
N ARG A 86 2.48 2.83 -6.97
CA ARG A 86 1.50 1.75 -7.09
C ARG A 86 1.61 1.06 -8.46
N VAL A 87 1.00 -0.13 -8.58
CA VAL A 87 1.03 -1.01 -9.77
C VAL A 87 -0.03 -0.61 -10.77
#